data_AF-A0A7W0MSL1-F1
#
_entry.id   AF-A0A7W0MSL1-F1
#
_cell.length_a   1.000
_cell.length_b   1.000
_cell.length_c   1.000
_cell.angle_alpha   90.00
_cell.angle_beta   90.00
_cell.angle_gamma   90.00
#
_symmetry.space_group_name_H-M   'P 1'
#
loop_
_entity.id
_entity.type
_entity.pdbx_description
1 polymer ?
#
loop_
_entity_poly.entity_id
_entity_poly.type
_entity_poly.pdbx_seq_one_letter_code
_entity_poly.pdbx_strand_id
1 'polypeptide(L)' 'MAQKIIIDTDPGHDDAVAILLALASPELEVLGITAVAGNVPLPLTAKNCLKVCEL' A
#
# COMPACT_ATOMS: atom_id res chain seq x y z
N MET A 1 16.60 4.07 13.94
CA MET A 1 15.21 3.65 14.20
C MET A 1 14.49 3.67 12.87
N ALA A 2 13.65 2.67 12.58
CA ALA A 2 12.86 2.66 11.35
C ALA A 2 11.88 3.85 11.34
N GLN A 3 11.68 4.47 10.18
CA GLN A 3 10.75 5.57 9.99
C GLN A 3 9.32 5.01 9.94
N LYS A 4 8.46 5.49 10.83
CA LYS A 4 7.05 5.12 10.86
C LYS A 4 6.27 5.84 9.78
N ILE A 5 5.53 5.09 8.96
CA ILE A 5 4.76 5.65 7.84
C ILE A 5 3.36 5.05 7.75
N ILE A 6 2.46 5.80 7.11
CA ILE A 6 1.17 5.34 6.61
C ILE A 6 1.19 5.58 5.09
N ILE A 7 0.69 4.63 4.32
CA ILE A 7 0.62 4.74 2.85
C ILE A 7 -0.84 4.97 2.46
N ASP A 8 -1.12 6.08 1.79
CA ASP A 8 -2.43 6.35 1.16
C ASP A 8 -2.31 6.17 -0.36
N THR A 9 -3.10 5.28 -0.94
CA THR A 9 -2.90 4.86 -2.35
C THR A 9 -4.17 4.26 -2.98
N ASP A 10 -4.27 4.36 -4.30
CA ASP A 10 -5.29 3.76 -5.17
C ASP A 10 -4.65 2.69 -6.08
N PRO A 11 -4.19 1.56 -5.52
CA PRO A 11 -3.01 0.88 -6.04
C PRO A 11 -3.18 0.37 -7.47
N GLY A 12 -2.35 0.93 -8.36
CA GLY A 12 -1.98 0.40 -9.65
C GLY A 12 -0.85 -0.63 -9.54
N HIS A 13 -0.26 -0.98 -10.69
CA HIS A 13 0.85 -1.95 -10.73
C HIS A 13 2.11 -1.40 -10.05
N ASP A 14 2.38 -0.11 -10.22
CA ASP A 14 3.49 0.62 -9.63
C ASP A 14 3.32 0.82 -8.12
N ASP A 15 2.12 1.20 -7.65
CA ASP A 15 1.82 1.27 -6.22
C ASP A 15 1.98 -0.09 -5.53
N ALA A 16 1.53 -1.17 -6.16
CA ALA A 16 1.67 -2.52 -5.61
C ALA A 16 3.15 -2.86 -5.36
N VAL A 17 4.04 -2.51 -6.30
CA VAL A 17 5.49 -2.69 -6.12
C VAL A 17 6.02 -1.78 -5.01
N ALA A 18 5.57 -0.52 -4.93
CA ALA A 18 5.98 0.41 -3.89
C ALA A 18 5.58 -0.08 -2.48
N ILE A 19 4.36 -0.61 -2.32
CA ILE A 19 3.88 -1.22 -1.07
C ILE A 19 4.77 -2.40 -0.69
N LEU A 20 5.05 -3.31 -1.61
CA LEU A 20 5.90 -4.48 -1.35
C LEU A 20 7.34 -4.08 -0.96
N LEU A 21 7.90 -3.08 -1.64
CA LEU A 21 9.21 -2.53 -1.30
C LEU A 21 9.22 -1.87 0.08
N ALA A 22 8.16 -1.14 0.43
CA ALA A 22 8.04 -0.51 1.74
C ALA A 22 7.93 -1.55 2.87
N LEU A 23 7.15 -2.61 2.65
CA LEU A 23 7.01 -3.72 3.61
C LEU A 23 8.30 -4.54 3.76
N ALA A 24 9.12 -4.64 2.71
CA ALA A 24 10.40 -5.35 2.75
C ALA A 24 11.56 -4.49 3.30
N SER A 25 11.38 -3.18 3.42
CA SER A 25 12.46 -2.26 3.82
C SER A 25 12.69 -2.30 5.33
N PRO A 26 13.92 -2.56 5.81
CA PRO A 26 14.24 -2.46 7.24
C PRO A 26 14.29 -1.00 7.75
N GLU A 27 14.27 -0.03 6.84
CA GLU A 27 14.29 1.40 7.16
C GLU A 27 12.90 1.94 7.48
N LEU A 28 11.82 1.18 7.15
CA LEU A 28 10.44 1.62 7.28
C LEU A 28 9.65 0.72 8.22
N GLU A 29 8.76 1.33 9.00
CA GLU A 29 7.74 0.66 9.81
C GLU A 29 6.37 1.10 9.29
N VAL A 30 5.76 0.26 8.44
CA VAL A 30 4.44 0.53 7.86
C VAL A 30 3.37 0.29 8.93
N LEU A 31 2.75 1.35 9.43
CA LEU A 31 1.71 1.27 10.46
C LEU A 31 0.34 0.90 9.89
N GLY A 32 0.13 1.17 8.61
CA GLY A 32 -1.13 0.90 7.92
C GLY A 32 -1.14 1.43 6.49
N ILE A 33 -2.11 0.96 5.72
CA ILE A 33 -2.37 1.37 4.35
C ILE A 33 -3.82 1.82 4.25
N THR A 34 -4.06 3.02 3.74
CA THR A 34 -5.39 3.57 3.47
C THR A 34 -5.65 3.55 1.96
N ALA A 35 -6.87 3.18 1.58
CA ALA A 35 -7.28 3.14 0.19
C ALA A 35 -8.04 4.42 -0.16
N VAL A 36 -7.64 5.06 -1.26
CA VAL A 36 -8.36 6.19 -1.87
C VAL A 36 -8.93 5.78 -3.23
N ALA A 37 -9.93 6.50 -3.72
CA ALA A 37 -10.45 6.30 -5.07
C ALA A 37 -9.53 6.97 -6.10
N GLY A 38 -9.34 6.35 -7.25
CA GLY A 38 -8.55 6.93 -8.34
C GLY A 38 -8.61 6.07 -9.60
N ASN A 39 -7.57 5.27 -9.85
CA ASN A 39 -7.47 4.33 -10.98
C ASN A 39 -8.72 3.47 -11.18
N VAL A 40 -9.32 3.02 -10.07
CA VAL A 40 -10.60 2.31 -10.02
C VAL A 40 -11.45 2.83 -8.86
N PRO A 41 -12.77 2.53 -8.82
CA PRO A 41 -13.63 2.91 -7.70
C PRO A 41 -13.12 2.37 -6.35
N LEU A 42 -13.37 3.12 -5.27
CA LEU A 42 -12.89 2.82 -3.91
C LEU A 42 -13.06 1.36 -3.44
N PRO A 43 -14.20 0.67 -3.70
CA PRO A 43 -14.33 -0.73 -3.29
C PRO A 43 -13.32 -1.67 -3.96
N LEU A 44 -12.90 -1.34 -5.19
CA LEU A 44 -11.89 -2.10 -5.93
C LEU A 44 -10.47 -1.71 -5.48
N THR A 45 -10.18 -0.44 -5.22
CA THR A 45 -8.87 -0.04 -4.70
C THR A 45 -8.61 -0.65 -3.32
N ALA A 46 -9.61 -0.63 -2.43
CA ALA A 46 -9.52 -1.29 -1.13
C ALA A 46 -9.27 -2.80 -1.26
N LYS A 47 -9.94 -3.48 -2.21
CA LYS A 47 -9.70 -4.89 -2.50
C LYS A 47 -8.28 -5.14 -3.04
N ASN A 48 -7.76 -4.24 -3.88
CA ASN A 48 -6.40 -4.34 -4.41
C ASN A 48 -5.36 -4.15 -3.30
N CYS A 49 -5.52 -3.17 -2.41
CA CYS A 49 -4.65 -2.99 -1.23
C CYS A 49 -4.55 -4.28 -0.41
N LEU A 50 -5.69 -4.89 -0.07
CA LEU A 50 -5.73 -6.14 0.70
C LEU A 50 -4.98 -7.28 -0.02
N LYS A 51 -5.22 -7.43 -1.32
CA LYS A 51 -4.54 -8.46 -2.11
C LYS A 51 -3.02 -8.29 -2.11
N VAL A 52 -2.51 -7.07 -2.24
CA VAL A 52 -1.06 -6.80 -2.24
C VAL A 52 -0.44 -7.17 -0.89
N CYS A 53 -1.14 -6.91 0.21
CA CYS A 53 -0.68 -7.27 1.56
C CYS A 53 -0.71 -8.78 1.85
N GLU A 54 -1.44 -9.56 1.05
CA GLU A 54 -1.57 -11.02 1.19
C GLU A 54 -0.62 -11.82 0.27
N LEU A 55 0.19 -11.14 -0.55
CA LEU A 55 1.21 -11.76 -1.42
C LEU A 55 2.43 -12.23 -0.62
#